data_AF-A0A658QQU1-F1
#
_entry.id   AF-A0A658QQU1-F1
#
_cell.length_a   1.000
_cell.length_b   1.000
_cell.length_c   1.000
_cell.angle_alpha   90.00
_cell.angle_beta   90.00
_cell.angle_gamma   90.00
#
_symmetry.space_group_name_H-M   'P 1'
#
loop_
_entity.id
_entity.type
_entity.pdbx_description
1 polymer ?
#
loop_
_entity_poly.entity_id
_entity_poly.type
_entity_poly.pdbx_seq_one_letter_code
_entity_poly.pdbx_strand_id
1 'polypeptide(L)'
;MKRRAVALLLSVTTLLLLWLWLGVGYYYSYIDHDEHAIYFIKKGLTLRRKFINPFANEGDPLPINALAPDVRDELAVYCRYAYGVMRNDEKSLDDCRARIIHDVL
;
A
#
# COMPACT_ATOMS: atom_id res chain seq x y z
N MET A 1 33.03 -6.07 27.66
CA MET A 1 32.40 -6.99 26.67
C MET A 1 30.88 -6.99 26.76
N LYS A 2 30.25 -7.24 27.93
CA LYS A 2 28.78 -7.29 28.08
C LYS A 2 28.02 -6.04 27.59
N ARG A 3 28.49 -4.82 27.92
CA ARG A 3 27.86 -3.56 27.47
C ARG A 3 27.87 -3.38 25.94
N ARG A 4 28.94 -3.82 25.26
CA ARG A 4 29.05 -3.77 23.80
C ARG A 4 28.10 -4.76 23.13
N ALA A 5 27.98 -5.96 23.69
CA ALA A 5 27.03 -6.97 23.20
C ALA A 5 25.57 -6.51 23.36
N VAL A 6 25.21 -5.92 24.50
CA VAL A 6 23.86 -5.36 24.72
C VAL A 6 23.57 -4.20 23.75
N ALA A 7 24.53 -3.29 23.55
CA ALA A 7 24.37 -2.20 22.59
C ALA A 7 24.19 -2.72 21.14
N LEU A 8 24.92 -3.77 20.76
CA LEU A 8 24.79 -4.40 19.45
C LEU A 8 23.39 -5.02 19.27
N LEU A 9 22.92 -5.79 20.27
CA LEU A 9 21.59 -6.39 20.27
C LEU A 9 20.49 -5.34 20.11
N LEU A 10 20.54 -4.26 20.89
CA LEU A 10 19.58 -3.16 20.79
C LEU A 10 19.59 -2.53 19.41
N SER A 11 20.77 -2.27 18.85
CA SER A 11 20.92 -1.67 17.52
C SER A 11 20.28 -2.55 16.43
N VAL A 12 20.53 -3.86 16.48
CA VAL A 12 19.96 -4.82 15.52
C VAL A 12 18.44 -4.88 15.66
N THR A 13 17.92 -4.93 16.89
CA THR A 13 16.46 -4.93 17.13
C THR A 13 15.80 -3.65 16.61
N THR A 14 16.39 -2.48 16.86
CA THR A 14 15.87 -1.21 16.34
C THR A 14 15.85 -1.17 14.81
N LEU A 15 16.92 -1.64 14.16
CA LEU A 15 16.99 -1.72 12.70
C LEU A 15 15.93 -2.67 12.12
N LEU A 16 15.70 -3.82 12.78
CA LEU A 16 14.68 -4.77 12.37
C LEU A 16 13.27 -4.18 12.49
N LEU A 17 12.96 -3.51 13.61
CA LEU A 17 11.68 -2.85 13.82
C LEU A 17 11.45 -1.73 12.81
N LEU A 18 12.50 -0.94 12.50
CA LEU A 18 12.43 0.09 11.48
C LEU A 18 12.15 -0.52 10.09
N TRP A 19 12.83 -1.61 9.74
CA TRP A 19 12.62 -2.29 8.46
C TRP A 19 11.19 -2.82 8.32
N LEU A 20 10.66 -3.46 9.37
CA LEU A 20 9.27 -3.91 9.42
C LEU A 20 8.28 -2.74 9.30
N TRP A 21 8.55 -1.63 9.98
CA TRP A 21 7.69 -0.44 9.94
C TRP A 21 7.63 0.18 8.53
N LEU A 22 8.78 0.25 7.84
CA LEU A 22 8.89 0.72 6.46
C LEU A 22 8.26 -0.23 5.45
N GLY A 23 8.31 -1.54 5.72
CA GLY A 23 7.80 -2.59 4.83
C GLY A 23 6.28 -2.79 4.87
N VAL A 24 5.58 -2.31 5.90
CA VAL A 24 4.13 -2.49 6.04
C VAL A 24 3.37 -1.20 5.71
N GLY A 25 2.35 -1.31 4.87
CA GLY A 25 1.38 -0.26 4.55
C GLY A 25 -0.04 -0.69 4.91
N TYR A 26 -0.96 0.27 4.91
CA TYR A 26 -2.38 -0.02 5.07
C TYR A 26 -3.25 0.95 4.27
N TYR A 27 -4.47 0.53 3.96
CA TYR A 27 -5.55 1.38 3.44
C TYR A 27 -6.84 1.09 4.20
N TYR A 28 -7.83 1.96 4.07
CA TYR A 28 -9.16 1.70 4.62
C TYR A 28 -10.08 1.19 3.51
N SER A 29 -10.80 0.11 3.82
CA SER A 29 -11.88 -0.42 3.02
C SER A 29 -13.20 0.04 3.61
N TYR A 30 -14.17 0.36 2.75
CA TYR A 30 -15.51 0.78 3.15
C TYR A 30 -16.53 -0.24 2.64
N ILE A 31 -16.93 -1.16 3.51
CA ILE A 31 -17.83 -2.30 3.21
C ILE A 31 -18.90 -2.32 4.29
N ASP A 32 -20.15 -2.60 3.94
CA ASP A 32 -21.31 -2.67 4.85
C ASP A 32 -21.45 -1.42 5.75
N HIS A 33 -21.07 -0.25 5.22
CA HIS A 33 -21.01 1.04 5.94
C HIS A 33 -19.95 1.14 7.05
N ASP A 34 -19.08 0.15 7.19
CA ASP A 34 -18.00 0.10 8.16
C ASP A 34 -16.63 0.35 7.52
N GLU A 35 -15.74 1.00 8.27
CA GLU A 35 -14.36 1.27 7.85
C GLU A 35 -13.41 0.23 8.45
N HIS A 36 -12.74 -0.53 7.59
CA HIS A 36 -11.79 -1.57 7.99
C HIS A 36 -10.36 -1.25 7.51
N ALA A 37 -9.39 -1.31 8.41
CA ALA A 37 -7.98 -1.16 8.04
C ALA A 37 -7.43 -2.47 7.45
N ILE A 38 -7.02 -2.44 6.18
CA ILE A 38 -6.40 -3.57 5.49
C ILE A 38 -4.90 -3.33 5.35
N TYR A 39 -4.09 -4.26 5.86
CA TYR A 39 -2.64 -4.18 5.87
C TYR A 39 -2.02 -4.99 4.74
N PHE A 40 -0.92 -4.49 4.17
CA PHE A 40 -0.18 -5.18 3.12
C PHE A 40 1.33 -4.97 3.23
N ILE A 41 2.10 -5.90 2.65
CA ILE A 41 3.56 -5.79 2.51
C ILE A 41 3.89 -4.97 1.28
N LYS A 42 4.57 -3.84 1.47
CA LYS A 42 4.99 -2.96 0.38
C LYS A 42 6.06 -3.64 -0.49
N LYS A 43 5.99 -3.41 -1.80
CA LYS A 43 6.97 -3.83 -2.81
C LYS A 43 8.17 -2.86 -2.92
N GLY A 44 8.17 -1.78 -2.14
CA GLY A 44 9.27 -0.82 -2.04
C GLY A 44 9.25 -0.07 -0.71
N LEU A 45 10.39 0.50 -0.31
CA LEU A 45 10.52 1.23 0.94
C LEU A 45 9.94 2.65 0.80
N THR A 46 9.20 3.09 1.82
CA THR A 46 8.71 4.47 1.97
C THR A 46 8.27 4.73 3.41
N LEU A 47 8.37 5.98 3.84
CA LEU A 47 7.82 6.45 5.12
C LEU A 47 6.28 6.50 5.10
N ARG A 48 5.65 6.52 3.92
CA ARG A 48 4.19 6.52 3.78
C ARG A 48 3.63 5.20 4.32
N ARG A 49 2.72 5.29 5.30
CA ARG A 49 2.05 4.15 5.94
C ARG A 49 0.63 3.95 5.40
N LYS A 50 -0.14 5.03 5.31
CA LYS A 50 -1.50 5.04 4.78
C LYS A 50 -1.49 5.26 3.27
N PHE A 51 -2.23 4.44 2.55
CA PHE A 51 -2.46 4.52 1.11
C PHE A 51 -3.96 4.63 0.83
N ILE A 52 -4.28 5.04 -0.39
CA ILE A 52 -5.66 5.12 -0.87
C ILE A 52 -5.82 4.05 -1.95
N ASN A 53 -6.70 3.08 -1.69
CA ASN A 53 -7.22 2.19 -2.72
C ASN A 53 -8.61 2.71 -3.11
N PRO A 54 -8.77 3.37 -4.28
CA PRO A 54 -10.05 3.96 -4.68
C PRO A 54 -11.14 2.93 -4.98
N PHE A 55 -10.78 1.64 -5.10
CA PHE A 55 -11.71 0.54 -5.34
C PHE A 55 -11.95 -0.32 -4.08
N ALA A 56 -11.48 0.11 -2.91
CA ALA A 56 -11.76 -0.54 -1.64
C ALA A 56 -13.13 -0.13 -1.07
N ASN A 57 -14.18 -0.27 -1.88
CA ASN A 57 -15.55 0.04 -1.51
C ASN A 57 -16.55 -0.78 -2.35
N GLU A 58 -17.82 -0.75 -1.97
CA GLU A 58 -18.91 -1.46 -2.65
C GLU A 58 -19.41 -0.79 -3.94
N GLY A 59 -18.82 0.34 -4.33
CA GLY A 59 -19.18 1.03 -5.55
C GLY A 59 -18.68 0.31 -6.80
N ASP A 60 -19.39 0.49 -7.91
CA ASP A 60 -18.94 -0.02 -9.20
C ASP A 60 -17.58 0.60 -9.59
N PRO A 61 -16.57 -0.23 -9.93
CA PRO A 61 -15.24 0.28 -10.20
C PRO A 61 -15.22 1.07 -11.51
N LEU A 62 -15.01 2.39 -11.41
CA LEU A 62 -14.86 3.26 -12.57
C LEU A 62 -13.65 2.86 -13.45
N PRO A 63 -13.71 3.06 -14.77
CA PRO A 63 -12.54 2.92 -15.63
C PRO A 63 -11.50 3.99 -15.30
N ILE A 64 -10.22 3.70 -15.56
CA ILE A 64 -9.09 4.58 -15.19
C ILE A 64 -9.21 6.00 -15.75
N ASN A 65 -9.73 6.14 -16.97
CA ASN A 65 -9.90 7.43 -17.63
C ASN A 65 -11.07 8.27 -17.08
N ALA A 66 -11.97 7.68 -16.28
CA ALA A 66 -13.05 8.38 -15.60
C ALA A 66 -12.68 8.81 -14.18
N LEU A 67 -11.52 8.39 -13.67
CA LEU A 67 -11.03 8.84 -12.37
C LEU A 67 -10.57 10.29 -12.44
N ALA A 68 -10.84 11.05 -11.37
CA ALA A 68 -10.25 12.36 -11.19
C ALA A 68 -8.69 12.25 -11.16
N PRO A 69 -7.95 13.25 -11.67
CA PRO A 69 -6.49 13.16 -11.78
C PRO A 69 -5.77 12.84 -10.46
N ASP A 70 -6.22 13.43 -9.35
CA ASP A 70 -5.69 13.20 -8.01
C ASP A 70 -5.95 11.76 -7.50
N VAL A 71 -7.15 11.23 -7.77
CA VAL A 71 -7.50 9.84 -7.47
C VAL A 71 -6.63 8.88 -8.27
N ARG A 72 -6.37 9.21 -9.54
CA ARG A 72 -5.50 8.42 -10.41
C ARG A 72 -4.05 8.42 -9.93
N ASP A 73 -3.55 9.55 -9.44
CA ASP A 73 -2.20 9.63 -8.85
C ASP A 73 -2.10 8.83 -7.55
N GLU A 74 -3.13 8.85 -6.71
CA GLU A 74 -3.22 8.02 -5.51
C GLU A 74 -3.29 6.52 -5.84
N LEU A 75 -4.05 6.13 -6.87
CA LEU A 75 -4.05 4.78 -7.40
C LEU A 75 -2.65 4.37 -7.87
N ALA A 76 -1.94 5.23 -8.61
CA ALA A 76 -0.59 4.95 -9.08
C ALA A 76 0.39 4.72 -7.92
N VAL A 77 0.29 5.52 -6.85
CA VAL A 77 1.07 5.32 -5.63
C VAL A 77 0.71 3.99 -4.97
N TYR A 78 -0.58 3.68 -4.81
CA TYR A 78 -1.00 2.40 -4.24
C TYR A 78 -0.52 1.21 -5.08
N CYS A 79 -0.72 1.22 -6.39
CA CYS A 79 -0.26 0.18 -7.31
C CYS A 79 1.26 -0.04 -7.28
N ARG A 80 2.04 1.04 -7.14
CA ARG A 80 3.48 0.96 -6.96
C ARG A 80 3.85 0.16 -5.71
N TYR A 81 3.23 0.47 -4.59
CA TYR A 81 3.62 -0.09 -3.30
C TYR A 81 2.91 -1.40 -2.96
N ALA A 82 1.65 -1.60 -3.29
CA ALA A 82 0.94 -2.87 -3.05
C ALA A 82 1.35 -3.95 -4.07
N TYR A 83 1.56 -3.54 -5.32
CA TYR A 83 1.56 -4.45 -6.46
C TYR A 83 2.81 -4.40 -7.33
N GLY A 84 3.72 -3.45 -7.11
CA GLY A 84 4.98 -3.34 -7.84
C GLY A 84 4.85 -2.72 -9.24
N VAL A 85 3.72 -2.08 -9.54
CA VAL A 85 3.48 -1.45 -10.85
C VAL A 85 4.10 -0.05 -10.87
N MET A 86 5.21 0.13 -11.59
CA MET A 86 5.97 1.39 -11.56
C MET A 86 5.46 2.45 -12.54
N ARG A 87 4.80 2.02 -13.63
CA ARG A 87 4.32 2.88 -14.70
C ARG A 87 2.96 3.49 -14.35
N ASN A 88 2.78 4.78 -14.67
CA ASN A 88 1.55 5.54 -14.44
C ASN A 88 0.80 5.82 -15.76
N ASP A 89 0.84 4.88 -16.70
CA ASP A 89 0.00 4.95 -17.90
C ASP A 89 -1.30 4.15 -17.70
N GLU A 90 -2.30 4.50 -18.51
CA GLU A 90 -3.66 3.94 -18.41
C GLU A 90 -3.67 2.41 -18.43
N LYS A 91 -2.92 1.79 -19.33
CA LYS A 91 -2.82 0.33 -19.40
C LYS A 91 -2.28 -0.27 -18.10
N SER A 92 -1.20 0.28 -17.58
CA SER A 92 -0.57 -0.23 -16.35
C SER A 92 -1.47 -0.07 -15.12
N LEU A 93 -2.22 1.03 -15.06
CA LEU A 93 -3.19 1.27 -14.00
C LEU A 93 -4.43 0.37 -14.14
N ASP A 94 -4.88 0.08 -15.36
CA ASP A 94 -6.02 -0.82 -15.58
C ASP A 94 -5.66 -2.27 -15.25
N ASP A 95 -4.47 -2.73 -15.63
CA ASP A 95 -3.93 -4.03 -15.20
C ASP A 95 -3.86 -4.13 -13.66
N CYS A 96 -3.50 -3.04 -12.98
CA CYS A 96 -3.50 -2.98 -11.51
C CYS A 96 -4.93 -3.00 -10.94
N ARG A 97 -5.85 -2.22 -11.51
CA ARG A 97 -7.27 -2.19 -11.14
C ARG A 97 -7.90 -3.58 -11.22
N ALA A 98 -7.64 -4.33 -12.30
CA ALA A 98 -8.15 -5.69 -12.45
C ALA A 98 -7.71 -6.62 -11.31
N ARG A 99 -6.47 -6.46 -10.83
CA ARG A 99 -5.96 -7.21 -9.66
C ARG A 99 -6.61 -6.77 -8.37
N ILE A 100 -6.81 -5.47 -8.17
CA ILE A 100 -7.50 -4.94 -6.99
C ILE A 100 -8.90 -5.51 -6.89
N ILE A 101 -9.66 -5.49 -7.98
CA ILE A 101 -11.03 -5.97 -8.02
C ILE A 101 -11.08 -7.46 -7.64
N HIS A 102 -10.14 -8.27 -8.13
CA HIS A 102 -10.02 -9.68 -7.76
C HIS A 102 -9.64 -9.90 -6.29
N ASP A 103 -8.86 -9.00 -5.69
CA ASP A 103 -8.41 -9.15 -4.30
C ASP A 103 -9.41 -8.61 -3.27
N VAL A 104 -10.34 -7.74 -3.68
CA VAL A 104 -11.32 -7.06 -2.81
C VAL A 104 -12.72 -7.69 -2.88
N LEU A 105 -13.14 -8.19 -4.04
CA LEU A 105 -14.42 -8.90 -4.25
C LEU A 105 -14.26 -10.41 -4.12
#